data_AF-A0A5P8M205-F1
#
_entry.id   AF-A0A5P8M205-F1
#
_cell.length_a   1.000
_cell.length_b   1.000
_cell.length_c   1.000
_cell.angle_alpha   90.00
_cell.angle_beta   90.00
_cell.angle_gamma   90.00
#
_symmetry.space_group_name_H-M   'P 1'
#
loop_
_entity.id
_entity.type
_entity.pdbx_description
1 polymer ?
#
loop_
_entity_poly.entity_id
_entity_poly.type
_entity_poly.pdbx_seq_one_letter_code
_entity_poly.pdbx_strand_id
1 'polypeptide(L)'
;MNELKVIGRERIGHIEFTGIEGGFGKDKKAMLVKDIAMIHGKTVKTINQAINMNRKRFKDGIDIIDLKQVNQIDLFTEMGFTAAEWGNANNVYMLSERGYAKLLKILDDNKAWDLYDELVDNYFNMRAAVKQNDLSLVASKRLEIMEVNAKTRKANLLYKLAMATKSESSSQTMLALAARELTGEMTIPVLKQKEYSAGEAAKKLGISSGQKVGKIANKLGIKAEQPGQNEYGRWTNSKSRYSDKEVPQWVYFDKGVQAIKAELKEAS
;
A
#
# COMPACT_ATOMS: atom_id res chain seq x y z
N MET A 1 31.68 -4.18 -21.86
CA MET A 1 30.60 -4.02 -20.86
C MET A 1 31.04 -2.90 -19.93
N ASN A 2 30.18 -1.93 -19.61
CA ASN A 2 30.55 -0.86 -18.69
C ASN A 2 30.58 -1.39 -17.25
N GLU A 3 31.41 -0.79 -16.40
CA GLU A 3 31.48 -1.14 -14.98
C GLU A 3 30.10 -1.09 -14.32
N LEU A 4 29.79 -2.12 -13.54
CA LEU A 4 28.58 -2.18 -12.74
C LEU A 4 28.80 -1.39 -11.45
N LYS A 5 27.86 -0.51 -11.13
CA LYS A 5 27.87 0.27 -9.91
C LYS A 5 26.54 0.10 -9.18
N VAL A 6 26.60 -0.35 -7.94
CA VAL A 6 25.44 -0.33 -7.05
C VAL A 6 25.24 1.13 -6.60
N ILE A 7 24.09 1.71 -6.95
CA ILE A 7 23.77 3.12 -6.66
C ILE A 7 22.89 3.27 -5.41
N GLY A 8 22.64 2.18 -4.69
CA GLY A 8 21.82 2.13 -3.49
C GLY A 8 20.39 1.68 -3.78
N ARG A 9 19.42 2.10 -2.96
CA ARG A 9 18.02 1.70 -3.12
C ARG A 9 17.27 2.65 -4.04
N GLU A 10 16.67 2.12 -5.09
CA GLU A 10 15.80 2.85 -6.01
C GLU A 10 14.33 2.46 -5.82
N ARG A 11 13.42 3.24 -6.43
CA ARG A 11 11.98 2.99 -6.35
C ARG A 11 11.29 3.06 -7.72
N ILE A 12 10.41 2.11 -7.97
CA ILE A 12 9.40 2.15 -9.03
C ILE A 12 8.04 2.03 -8.36
N GLY A 13 7.19 3.05 -8.48
CA GLY A 13 5.97 3.17 -7.70
C GLY A 13 6.20 3.06 -6.19
N HIS A 14 5.62 2.03 -5.56
CA HIS A 14 5.76 1.73 -4.12
C HIS A 14 6.83 0.68 -3.79
N ILE A 15 7.54 0.19 -4.79
CA ILE A 15 8.51 -0.89 -4.64
C ILE A 15 9.89 -0.27 -4.48
N GLU A 16 10.61 -0.73 -3.46
CA GLU A 16 12.02 -0.42 -3.25
C GLU A 16 12.88 -1.60 -3.72
N PHE A 17 13.90 -1.35 -4.54
CA PHE A 17 14.79 -2.36 -5.09
C PHE A 17 16.24 -1.88 -5.12
N THR A 18 17.19 -2.77 -5.38
CA THR A 18 18.61 -2.39 -5.47
C THR A 18 18.87 -1.78 -6.85
N GLY A 19 19.16 -0.49 -6.88
CA GLY A 19 19.53 0.22 -8.09
C GLY A 19 20.92 -0.18 -8.54
N ILE A 20 21.02 -0.64 -9.79
CA ILE A 20 22.29 -0.91 -10.43
C ILE A 20 22.38 -0.05 -11.68
N GLU A 21 23.51 0.62 -11.83
CA GLU A 21 23.87 1.38 -13.03
C GLU A 21 25.02 0.67 -13.75
N GLY A 22 25.04 0.75 -15.08
CA GLY A 22 26.05 0.09 -15.89
C GLY A 22 25.58 -1.25 -16.46
N GLY A 23 26.51 -2.04 -17.00
CA GLY A 23 26.19 -3.30 -17.69
C GLY A 23 25.56 -3.09 -19.08
N PHE A 24 24.41 -2.41 -19.16
CA PHE A 24 23.65 -2.14 -20.41
C PHE A 24 24.01 -0.81 -21.09
N GLY A 25 24.93 -0.03 -20.51
CA GLY A 25 25.34 1.28 -21.00
C GLY A 25 25.61 2.26 -19.85
N LYS A 26 26.21 3.41 -20.15
CA LYS A 26 26.43 4.48 -19.17
C LYS A 26 25.07 5.10 -18.82
N ASP A 27 24.81 5.37 -17.54
CA ASP A 27 23.54 5.93 -17.05
C ASP A 27 22.30 5.04 -17.35
N LYS A 28 22.51 3.75 -17.66
CA LYS A 28 21.42 2.79 -17.89
C LYS A 28 21.10 2.04 -16.61
N LYS A 29 19.83 2.08 -16.24
CA LYS A 29 19.28 1.36 -15.09
C LYS A 29 19.15 -0.12 -15.38
N ALA A 30 19.41 -0.91 -14.36
CA ALA A 30 19.30 -2.35 -14.38
C ALA A 30 18.63 -2.84 -13.09
N MET A 31 17.95 -3.98 -13.17
CA MET A 31 17.27 -4.60 -12.04
C MET A 31 17.65 -6.08 -11.94
N LEU A 32 17.95 -6.54 -10.72
CA LEU A 32 18.22 -7.95 -10.46
C LEU A 32 16.94 -8.76 -10.49
N VAL A 33 17.02 -9.99 -10.98
CA VAL A 33 15.90 -10.94 -10.90
C VAL A 33 15.48 -11.22 -9.45
N LYS A 34 16.40 -11.09 -8.48
CA LYS A 34 16.07 -11.17 -7.04
C LYS A 34 15.03 -10.12 -6.64
N ASP A 35 15.20 -8.88 -7.09
CA ASP A 35 14.27 -7.80 -6.80
C ASP A 35 12.96 -7.97 -7.58
N ILE A 36 13.03 -8.39 -8.84
CA ILE A 36 11.84 -8.68 -9.65
C ILE A 36 10.98 -9.79 -9.01
N ALA A 37 11.63 -10.83 -8.49
CA ALA A 37 10.94 -11.91 -7.78
C ALA A 37 10.16 -11.35 -6.57
N MET A 38 10.78 -10.44 -5.80
CA MET A 38 10.12 -9.75 -4.69
C MET A 38 8.92 -8.92 -5.15
N ILE A 39 9.06 -8.17 -6.26
CA ILE A 39 7.99 -7.34 -6.84
C ILE A 39 6.74 -8.14 -7.17
N HIS A 40 6.93 -9.28 -7.82
CA HIS A 40 5.83 -10.12 -8.29
C HIS A 40 5.37 -11.15 -7.25
N GLY A 41 5.94 -11.13 -6.03
CA GLY A 41 5.64 -12.13 -5.00
C GLY A 41 5.96 -13.57 -5.44
N LYS A 42 6.98 -13.75 -6.28
CA LYS A 42 7.42 -15.05 -6.81
C LYS A 42 8.80 -15.41 -6.28
N THR A 43 9.20 -16.67 -6.45
CA THR A 43 10.57 -17.08 -6.12
C THR A 43 11.53 -16.72 -7.26
N VAL A 44 12.81 -16.48 -6.93
CA VAL A 44 13.88 -16.28 -7.92
C VAL A 44 13.93 -17.44 -8.92
N LYS A 45 13.74 -18.67 -8.43
CA LYS A 45 13.67 -19.88 -9.27
C LYS A 45 12.55 -19.78 -10.32
N THR A 46 11.35 -19.35 -9.93
CA THR A 46 10.21 -19.18 -10.83
C THR A 46 10.50 -18.15 -11.92
N ILE A 47 11.08 -17.01 -11.56
CA ILE A 47 11.43 -15.98 -12.55
C ILE A 47 12.53 -16.47 -13.49
N ASN A 48 13.59 -17.10 -12.96
CA ASN A 48 14.65 -17.68 -13.78
C ASN A 48 14.11 -18.74 -14.75
N GLN A 49 13.18 -19.59 -14.30
CA GLN A 49 12.51 -20.56 -15.17
C GLN A 49 11.74 -19.87 -16.31
N ALA A 50 10.96 -18.83 -16.00
CA ALA A 50 10.21 -18.08 -17.00
C ALA A 50 11.13 -17.44 -18.06
N ILE A 51 12.24 -16.85 -17.62
CA ILE A 51 13.29 -16.30 -18.49
C ILE A 51 13.90 -17.40 -19.36
N ASN A 52 14.33 -18.52 -18.75
CA ASN A 52 15.03 -19.60 -19.44
C ASN A 52 14.13 -20.27 -20.49
N MET A 53 12.86 -20.52 -20.18
CA MET A 53 11.88 -21.06 -21.14
C MET A 53 11.62 -20.11 -22.32
N ASN A 54 11.83 -18.81 -22.12
CA ASN A 54 11.62 -17.78 -23.13
C ASN A 54 12.92 -17.14 -23.62
N ARG A 55 14.06 -17.79 -23.40
CA ARG A 55 15.38 -17.17 -23.51
C ARG A 55 15.65 -16.52 -24.87
N LYS A 56 15.13 -17.12 -25.94
CA LYS A 56 15.18 -16.62 -27.34
C LYS A 56 14.58 -15.21 -27.53
N ARG A 57 13.73 -14.73 -26.61
CA ARG A 57 13.11 -13.40 -26.67
C ARG A 57 14.03 -12.30 -26.12
N PHE A 58 15.07 -12.66 -25.37
CA PHE A 58 15.99 -11.74 -24.72
C PHE A 58 17.32 -11.67 -25.49
N LYS A 59 17.81 -10.47 -25.75
CA LYS A 59 19.12 -10.21 -26.35
C LYS A 59 20.16 -9.97 -25.26
N ASP A 60 21.27 -10.70 -25.30
CA ASP A 60 22.39 -10.52 -24.38
C ASP A 60 22.99 -9.12 -24.45
N GLY A 61 23.34 -8.56 -23.30
CA GLY A 61 23.93 -7.23 -23.18
C GLY A 61 23.00 -6.07 -23.52
N ILE A 62 21.76 -6.35 -23.93
CA ILE A 62 20.75 -5.31 -24.21
C ILE A 62 19.49 -5.50 -23.36
N ASP A 63 18.99 -6.72 -23.24
CA ASP A 63 17.81 -7.05 -22.42
C ASP A 63 18.22 -7.72 -21.11
N ILE A 64 19.21 -8.62 -21.18
CA ILE A 64 19.60 -9.49 -20.09
C ILE A 64 21.13 -9.62 -20.03
N ILE A 65 21.65 -9.73 -18.81
CA ILE A 65 23.03 -10.11 -18.52
C ILE A 65 22.98 -11.20 -17.46
N ASP A 66 23.73 -12.29 -17.66
CA ASP A 66 24.00 -13.27 -16.61
C ASP A 66 25.30 -12.88 -15.89
N LEU A 67 25.18 -12.42 -14.66
CA LEU A 67 26.32 -11.98 -13.85
C LEU A 67 27.28 -13.13 -13.52
N LYS A 68 26.83 -14.40 -13.61
CA LYS A 68 27.72 -15.56 -13.47
C LYS A 68 28.69 -15.73 -14.63
N GLN A 69 28.42 -15.10 -15.77
CA GLN A 69 29.29 -15.13 -16.95
C GLN A 69 30.17 -13.88 -17.07
N VAL A 70 30.08 -12.95 -16.10
CA VAL A 70 30.87 -11.73 -16.07
C VAL A 70 31.95 -11.87 -15.00
N ASN A 71 33.21 -11.58 -15.35
CA ASN A 71 34.35 -11.60 -14.42
C ASN A 71 34.35 -10.38 -13.48
N GLN A 72 33.32 -10.26 -12.62
CA GLN A 72 33.23 -9.24 -11.56
C GLN A 72 32.73 -9.85 -10.26
N ILE A 73 33.54 -10.75 -9.69
CA ILE A 73 33.20 -11.60 -8.55
C ILE A 73 33.00 -10.79 -7.25
N ASP A 74 33.49 -9.57 -7.13
CA ASP A 74 33.51 -8.87 -5.84
C ASP A 74 32.23 -8.08 -5.51
N LEU A 75 31.30 -7.93 -6.46
CA LEU A 75 30.09 -7.11 -6.28
C LEU A 75 28.86 -7.88 -5.74
N PHE A 76 28.92 -9.21 -5.60
CA PHE A 76 27.71 -9.97 -5.22
C PHE A 76 27.18 -9.60 -3.82
N THR A 77 28.07 -9.25 -2.88
CA THR A 77 27.69 -8.87 -1.52
C THR A 77 26.96 -7.53 -1.50
N GLU A 78 27.43 -6.57 -2.29
CA GLU A 78 26.78 -5.25 -2.45
C GLU A 78 25.43 -5.36 -3.16
N MET A 79 25.31 -6.32 -4.07
CA MET A 79 24.05 -6.70 -4.73
C MET A 79 23.10 -7.50 -3.82
N GLY A 80 23.46 -7.70 -2.56
CA GLY A 80 22.61 -8.33 -1.55
C GLY A 80 22.52 -9.85 -1.65
N PHE A 81 23.48 -10.51 -2.31
CA PHE A 81 23.60 -11.97 -2.29
C PHE A 81 24.50 -12.43 -1.15
N THR A 82 24.13 -13.53 -0.50
CA THR A 82 25.07 -14.29 0.31
C THR A 82 26.02 -15.10 -0.58
N ALA A 83 27.20 -15.46 -0.06
CA ALA A 83 28.15 -16.33 -0.78
C ALA A 83 27.52 -17.68 -1.18
N ALA A 84 26.63 -18.23 -0.34
CA ALA A 84 25.91 -19.47 -0.63
C ALA A 84 24.87 -19.29 -1.75
N GLU A 85 24.08 -18.20 -1.73
CA GLU A 85 23.14 -17.88 -2.81
C GLU A 85 23.87 -17.70 -4.15
N TRP A 86 24.99 -16.97 -4.15
CA TRP A 86 25.81 -16.76 -5.34
C TRP A 86 26.48 -18.03 -5.87
N GLY A 87 27.03 -18.84 -4.96
CA GLY A 87 27.73 -20.07 -5.28
C GLY A 87 26.81 -21.14 -5.86
N ASN A 88 25.61 -21.31 -5.29
CA ASN A 88 24.66 -22.35 -5.69
C ASN A 88 23.78 -21.95 -6.89
N ALA A 89 23.78 -20.69 -7.30
CA ALA A 89 22.99 -20.23 -8.43
C ALA A 89 23.62 -20.62 -9.77
N ASN A 90 22.86 -21.31 -10.63
CA ASN A 90 23.25 -21.59 -12.01
C ASN A 90 23.31 -20.33 -12.87
N ASN A 91 22.37 -19.40 -12.66
CA ASN A 91 22.31 -18.11 -13.34
C ASN A 91 21.96 -17.02 -12.34
N VAL A 92 22.59 -15.85 -12.48
CA VAL A 92 22.24 -14.64 -11.73
C VAL A 92 21.92 -13.55 -12.74
N TYR A 93 20.65 -13.45 -13.09
CA TYR A 93 20.21 -12.54 -14.14
C TYR A 93 19.97 -11.12 -13.64
N MET A 94 20.40 -10.18 -14.46
CA MET A 94 20.08 -8.77 -14.38
C MET A 94 19.38 -8.36 -15.69
N LEU A 95 18.33 -7.54 -15.59
CA LEU A 95 17.56 -7.06 -16.74
C LEU A 95 17.68 -5.55 -16.89
N SER A 96 17.73 -5.09 -18.13
CA SER A 96 17.50 -3.67 -18.45
C SER A 96 16.02 -3.34 -18.33
N GLU A 97 15.65 -2.07 -18.37
CA GLU A 97 14.23 -1.65 -18.45
C GLU A 97 13.49 -2.33 -19.60
N ARG A 98 14.14 -2.47 -20.76
CA ARG A 98 13.58 -3.17 -21.93
C ARG A 98 13.47 -4.68 -21.70
N GLY A 99 14.45 -5.27 -21.05
CA GLY A 99 14.41 -6.69 -20.66
C GLY A 99 13.29 -6.97 -19.68
N TYR A 100 13.09 -6.10 -18.69
CA TYR A 100 12.01 -6.25 -17.73
C TYR A 100 10.64 -6.10 -18.40
N ALA A 101 10.46 -5.13 -19.31
CA ALA A 101 9.23 -5.01 -20.11
C ALA A 101 8.88 -6.29 -20.89
N LYS A 102 9.87 -6.99 -21.44
CA LYS A 102 9.66 -8.30 -22.07
C LYS A 102 9.24 -9.38 -21.07
N LEU A 103 9.83 -9.36 -19.88
CA LEU A 103 9.49 -10.30 -18.81
C LEU A 103 8.06 -10.07 -18.30
N LEU A 104 7.58 -8.83 -18.20
CA LEU A 104 6.18 -8.54 -17.82
C LEU A 104 5.18 -9.29 -18.72
N LYS A 105 5.41 -9.25 -20.04
CA LYS A 105 4.60 -10.00 -21.02
C LYS A 105 4.66 -11.53 -20.85
N ILE A 106 5.70 -12.06 -20.22
CA ILE A 106 5.88 -13.49 -19.97
C ILE A 106 5.24 -13.91 -18.64
N LEU A 107 5.32 -13.06 -17.60
CA LEU A 107 4.79 -13.36 -16.27
C LEU A 107 3.27 -13.34 -16.23
N ASP A 108 2.65 -12.42 -16.99
CA ASP A 108 1.20 -12.32 -17.21
C ASP A 108 0.37 -12.43 -15.91
N ASP A 109 0.86 -11.82 -14.83
CA ASP A 109 0.17 -11.72 -13.55
C ASP A 109 -0.43 -10.31 -13.35
N ASN A 110 -1.36 -10.15 -12.41
CA ASN A 110 -2.00 -8.85 -12.15
C ASN A 110 -0.98 -7.74 -11.93
N LYS A 111 0.13 -8.03 -11.23
CA LYS A 111 1.17 -7.04 -10.98
C LYS A 111 1.92 -6.66 -12.27
N ALA A 112 2.12 -7.62 -13.16
CA ALA A 112 2.70 -7.38 -14.47
C ALA A 112 1.81 -6.52 -15.35
N TRP A 113 0.49 -6.69 -15.29
CA TRP A 113 -0.48 -5.83 -15.97
C TRP A 113 -0.41 -4.39 -15.44
N ASP A 114 -0.48 -4.19 -14.12
CA ASP A 114 -0.38 -2.85 -13.51
C ASP A 114 0.91 -2.12 -13.93
N LEU A 115 2.05 -2.83 -13.92
CA LEU A 115 3.35 -2.26 -14.29
C LEU A 115 3.49 -2.04 -15.79
N TYR A 116 2.83 -2.86 -16.60
CA TYR A 116 2.81 -2.70 -18.06
C TYR A 116 2.00 -1.45 -18.45
N ASP A 117 0.84 -1.22 -17.81
CA ASP A 117 0.04 -0.01 -18.02
C ASP A 117 0.84 1.25 -17.65
N GLU A 118 1.52 1.26 -16.50
CA GLU A 118 2.40 2.37 -16.10
C GLU A 118 3.52 2.64 -17.13
N LEU A 119 4.12 1.58 -17.68
CA LEU A 119 5.16 1.71 -18.71
C LEU A 119 4.60 2.30 -20.01
N VAL A 120 3.41 1.86 -20.42
CA VAL A 120 2.72 2.36 -21.62
C VAL A 120 2.32 3.83 -21.46
N ASP A 121 1.74 4.19 -20.32
CA ASP A 121 1.35 5.57 -20.00
C ASP A 121 2.57 6.50 -20.00
N ASN A 122 3.65 6.08 -19.36
CA ASN A 122 4.91 6.84 -19.35
C ASN A 122 5.46 7.07 -20.76
N TYR A 123 5.39 6.06 -21.64
CA TYR A 123 5.81 6.20 -23.02
C TYR A 123 4.97 7.24 -23.79
N PHE A 124 3.63 7.17 -23.70
CA PHE A 124 2.76 8.12 -24.39
C PHE A 124 2.90 9.54 -23.83
N ASN A 125 3.03 9.68 -22.51
CA ASN A 125 3.28 10.96 -21.86
C ASN A 125 4.59 11.60 -22.32
N MET A 126 5.68 10.82 -22.34
CA MET A 126 6.98 11.29 -22.82
C MET A 126 6.93 11.64 -24.32
N ARG A 127 6.23 10.84 -25.13
CA ARG A 127 6.07 11.11 -26.57
C ARG A 127 5.29 12.40 -26.82
N ALA A 128 4.22 12.65 -26.07
CA ALA A 128 3.45 13.90 -26.15
C ALA A 128 4.31 15.11 -25.75
N ALA A 129 5.05 14.97 -24.65
CA ALA A 129 6.01 15.96 -24.15
C ALA A 129 7.07 16.36 -25.19
N VAL A 130 7.74 15.37 -25.80
CA VAL A 130 8.74 15.61 -26.84
C VAL A 130 8.13 16.27 -28.08
N LYS A 131 6.92 15.86 -28.48
CA LYS A 131 6.22 16.40 -29.65
C LYS A 131 5.82 17.87 -29.49
N GLN A 132 5.56 18.32 -28.26
CA GLN A 132 5.17 19.71 -27.98
C GLN A 132 6.37 20.65 -27.78
N ASN A 133 7.61 20.15 -27.86
CA ASN A 133 8.86 20.90 -27.64
C ASN A 133 8.87 21.72 -26.31
N ASP A 134 8.10 21.26 -25.34
CA ASP A 134 7.74 22.03 -24.15
C ASP A 134 8.45 21.45 -22.92
N LEU A 135 9.79 21.42 -22.97
CA LEU A 135 10.64 20.93 -21.87
C LEU A 135 10.34 21.64 -20.53
N SER A 136 9.86 22.89 -20.60
CA SER A 136 9.35 23.66 -19.47
C SER A 136 8.09 23.02 -18.88
N LEU A 137 7.09 22.69 -19.69
CA LEU A 137 5.86 22.06 -19.25
C LEU A 137 6.09 20.65 -18.69
N VAL A 138 7.08 19.92 -19.24
CA VAL A 138 7.53 18.63 -18.71
C VAL A 138 8.18 18.78 -17.35
N ALA A 139 9.03 19.78 -17.17
CA ALA A 139 9.64 20.07 -15.87
C ALA A 139 8.58 20.47 -14.84
N SER A 140 7.60 21.30 -15.22
CA SER A 140 6.48 21.71 -14.37
C SER A 140 5.57 20.53 -14.00
N LYS A 141 5.16 19.70 -14.97
CA LYS A 141 4.39 18.48 -14.71
C LYS A 141 5.18 17.45 -13.90
N ARG A 142 6.49 17.33 -14.13
CA ARG A 142 7.35 16.46 -13.34
C ARG A 142 7.46 16.96 -11.91
N LEU A 143 7.57 18.26 -11.70
CA LEU A 143 7.55 18.87 -10.36
C LEU A 143 6.21 18.61 -9.67
N GLU A 144 5.10 18.80 -10.38
CA GLU A 144 3.76 18.49 -9.89
C GLU A 144 3.59 17.01 -9.52
N ILE A 145 4.01 16.09 -10.39
CA ILE A 145 4.02 14.64 -10.13
C ILE A 145 4.92 14.31 -8.94
N MET A 146 6.09 14.94 -8.84
CA MET A 146 7.00 14.76 -7.71
C MET A 146 6.39 15.25 -6.39
N GLU A 147 5.68 16.39 -6.41
CA GLU A 147 4.94 16.92 -5.27
C GLU A 147 3.79 16.00 -4.86
N VAL A 148 2.98 15.55 -5.83
CA VAL A 148 1.88 14.59 -5.60
C VAL A 148 2.42 13.27 -5.03
N ASN A 149 3.54 12.77 -5.58
CA ASN A 149 4.19 11.57 -5.07
C ASN A 149 4.81 11.78 -3.68
N ALA A 150 5.33 12.97 -3.37
CA ALA A 150 5.84 13.31 -2.05
C ALA A 150 4.70 13.37 -1.02
N LYS A 151 3.58 14.04 -1.36
CA LYS A 151 2.35 14.08 -0.55
C LYS A 151 1.80 12.68 -0.30
N THR A 152 1.71 11.86 -1.33
CA THR A 152 1.25 10.46 -1.23
C THR A 152 2.18 9.61 -0.34
N ARG A 153 3.50 9.77 -0.47
CA ARG A 153 4.47 9.08 0.40
C ARG A 153 4.31 9.50 1.86
N LYS A 154 4.15 10.79 2.13
CA LYS A 154 3.94 11.33 3.47
C LYS A 154 2.63 10.84 4.07
N ALA A 155 1.54 10.86 3.31
CA ALA A 155 0.24 10.33 3.73
C ALA A 155 0.32 8.82 4.06
N ASN A 156 1.00 8.03 3.23
CA ASN A 156 1.19 6.60 3.48
C ASN A 156 2.07 6.35 4.72
N LEU A 157 3.12 7.13 4.94
CA LEU A 157 3.92 7.03 6.16
C LEU A 157 3.08 7.32 7.40
N LEU A 158 2.27 8.39 7.37
CA LEU A 158 1.33 8.73 8.44
C LEU A 158 0.32 7.60 8.68
N TYR A 159 -0.23 7.00 7.63
CA TYR A 159 -1.11 5.83 7.74
C TYR A 159 -0.41 4.65 8.41
N LYS A 160 0.83 4.31 8.02
CA LYS A 160 1.60 3.21 8.62
C LYS A 160 1.91 3.48 10.10
N LEU A 161 2.31 4.70 10.44
CA LEU A 161 2.54 5.10 11.84
C LEU A 161 1.23 5.01 12.64
N ALA A 162 0.10 5.39 12.05
CA ALA A 162 -1.21 5.26 12.66
C ALA A 162 -1.59 3.80 12.94
N MET A 163 -1.26 2.88 12.04
CA MET A 163 -1.52 1.45 12.22
C MET A 163 -0.56 0.78 13.21
N ALA A 164 0.65 1.31 13.37
CA ALA A 164 1.68 0.77 14.26
C ALA A 164 1.57 1.29 15.71
N THR A 165 0.95 2.46 15.93
CA THR A 165 0.78 3.00 17.28
C THR A 165 -0.30 2.26 18.06
N LYS A 166 -0.07 2.08 19.37
CA LYS A 166 -1.06 1.53 20.30
C LYS A 166 -2.02 2.58 20.84
N SER A 167 -1.72 3.86 20.62
CA SER A 167 -2.53 4.99 21.06
C SER A 167 -3.59 5.31 20.02
N GLU A 168 -4.86 5.14 20.38
CA GLU A 168 -5.99 5.41 19.50
C GLU A 168 -6.06 6.88 19.08
N SER A 169 -5.79 7.82 19.99
CA SER A 169 -5.79 9.26 19.70
C SER A 169 -4.66 9.67 18.73
N SER A 170 -3.47 9.08 18.91
CA SER A 170 -2.33 9.31 18.01
C SER A 170 -2.59 8.70 16.62
N SER A 171 -3.21 7.51 16.58
CA SER A 171 -3.62 6.87 15.32
C SER A 171 -4.59 7.75 14.55
N GLN A 172 -5.63 8.26 15.21
CA GLN A 172 -6.62 9.17 14.63
C GLN A 172 -5.99 10.46 14.11
N THR A 173 -5.09 11.06 14.90
CA THR A 173 -4.38 12.29 14.50
C THR A 173 -3.56 12.07 13.23
N MET A 174 -2.82 10.97 13.15
CA MET A 174 -2.01 10.64 11.98
C MET A 174 -2.88 10.33 10.75
N LEU A 175 -4.03 9.67 10.92
CA LEU A 175 -4.96 9.41 9.82
C LEU A 175 -5.62 10.68 9.28
N ALA A 176 -6.01 11.61 10.16
CA ALA A 176 -6.54 12.91 9.76
C ALA A 176 -5.49 13.75 9.01
N LEU A 177 -4.23 13.73 9.48
CA LEU A 177 -3.11 14.38 8.78
C LEU A 177 -2.84 13.75 7.42
N ALA A 178 -2.95 12.41 7.31
CA ALA A 178 -2.78 11.70 6.04
C ALA A 178 -3.87 12.09 5.03
N ALA A 179 -5.14 12.15 5.49
CA ALA A 179 -6.25 12.55 4.64
C ALA A 179 -6.10 14.01 4.16
N ARG A 180 -5.73 14.92 5.07
CA ARG A 180 -5.44 16.32 4.73
C ARG A 180 -4.34 16.47 3.68
N GLU A 181 -3.29 15.67 3.78
CA GLU A 181 -2.18 15.71 2.81
C GLU A 181 -2.62 15.28 1.40
N LEU A 182 -3.65 14.43 1.30
CA LEU A 182 -4.18 13.92 0.03
C LEU A 182 -5.28 14.81 -0.56
N THR A 183 -6.22 15.28 0.26
CA THR A 183 -7.42 16.00 -0.19
C THR A 183 -7.36 17.50 0.01
N GLY A 184 -6.39 17.99 0.80
CA GLY A 184 -6.35 19.39 1.25
C GLY A 184 -7.31 19.69 2.41
N GLU A 185 -8.21 18.75 2.75
CA GLU A 185 -9.24 18.92 3.77
C GLU A 185 -8.98 18.01 4.97
N MET A 186 -9.19 18.54 6.19
CA MET A 186 -9.16 17.74 7.41
C MET A 186 -10.39 16.85 7.48
N THR A 187 -10.32 15.64 6.91
CA THR A 187 -11.32 14.60 7.13
C THR A 187 -10.75 13.58 8.10
N ILE A 188 -11.36 13.46 9.30
CA ILE A 188 -11.02 12.38 10.24
C ILE A 188 -11.66 11.09 9.71
N PRO A 189 -10.88 10.08 9.28
CA PRO A 189 -11.47 8.80 8.89
C PRO A 189 -12.12 8.19 10.12
N VAL A 190 -13.42 7.89 10.04
CA VAL A 190 -14.17 7.24 11.10
C VAL A 190 -13.70 5.78 11.18
N LEU A 191 -12.57 5.55 11.85
CA LEU A 191 -12.13 4.21 12.22
C LEU A 191 -13.23 3.55 13.04
N LYS A 192 -13.47 2.26 12.78
CA LYS A 192 -14.39 1.40 13.54
C LYS A 192 -14.14 1.54 15.04
N GLN A 193 -14.91 2.41 15.69
CA GLN A 193 -15.00 2.43 17.14
C GLN A 193 -15.59 1.10 17.59
N LYS A 194 -15.21 0.61 18.76
CA LYS A 194 -15.85 -0.60 19.29
C LYS A 194 -17.33 -0.33 19.47
N GLU A 195 -18.13 -1.10 18.75
CA GLU A 195 -19.58 -1.01 18.76
C GLU A 195 -20.15 -2.05 19.72
N TYR A 196 -21.05 -1.60 20.57
CA TYR A 196 -21.78 -2.44 21.51
C TYR A 196 -23.25 -2.39 21.15
N SER A 197 -23.85 -3.55 20.92
CA SER A 197 -25.31 -3.67 20.97
C SER A 197 -25.81 -3.25 22.36
N ALA A 198 -27.10 -2.93 22.48
CA ALA A 198 -27.70 -2.61 23.78
C ALA A 198 -27.49 -3.72 24.83
N GLY A 199 -27.45 -4.99 24.40
CA GLY A 199 -27.18 -6.13 25.27
C GLY A 199 -25.72 -6.21 25.72
N GLU A 200 -24.76 -5.93 24.83
CA GLU A 200 -23.34 -5.89 25.20
C GLU A 200 -23.00 -4.70 26.10
N ALA A 201 -23.61 -3.54 25.82
CA ALA A 201 -23.53 -2.38 26.69
C ALA A 201 -24.09 -2.70 28.08
N ALA A 202 -25.23 -3.41 28.18
CA ALA A 202 -25.81 -3.82 29.44
C ALA A 202 -24.88 -4.73 30.25
N LYS A 203 -24.27 -5.73 29.60
CA LYS A 203 -23.26 -6.60 30.22
C LYS A 203 -22.06 -5.82 30.76
N LYS A 204 -21.53 -4.86 29.97
CA LYS A 204 -20.43 -3.98 30.40
C LYS A 204 -20.79 -3.12 31.62
N LEU A 205 -22.05 -2.73 31.73
CA LEU A 205 -22.57 -1.87 32.80
C LEU A 205 -23.04 -2.65 34.03
N GLY A 206 -22.98 -3.99 34.02
CA GLY A 206 -23.45 -4.83 35.12
C GLY A 206 -24.98 -4.86 35.29
N ILE A 207 -25.73 -4.52 34.24
CA ILE A 207 -27.21 -4.50 34.26
C ILE A 207 -27.78 -5.63 33.37
N SER A 208 -28.91 -6.19 33.80
CA SER A 208 -29.49 -7.40 33.20
C SER A 208 -30.24 -7.18 31.88
N SER A 209 -30.53 -5.94 31.49
CA SER A 209 -31.41 -5.64 30.35
C SER A 209 -30.88 -4.55 29.42
N GLY A 210 -30.69 -4.88 28.15
CA GLY A 210 -30.40 -3.92 27.08
C GLY A 210 -31.55 -2.94 26.81
N GLN A 211 -32.80 -3.29 27.17
CA GLN A 211 -33.91 -2.33 27.08
C GLN A 211 -33.71 -1.16 28.03
N LYS A 212 -33.15 -1.41 29.22
CA LYS A 212 -32.83 -0.35 30.20
C LYS A 212 -31.78 0.62 29.63
N VAL A 213 -30.75 0.10 28.97
CA VAL A 213 -29.75 0.90 28.22
C VAL A 213 -30.43 1.78 27.16
N GLY A 214 -31.33 1.20 26.37
CA GLY A 214 -32.06 1.92 25.32
C GLY A 214 -32.94 3.06 25.85
N LYS A 215 -33.62 2.85 26.98
CA LYS A 215 -34.44 3.89 27.64
C LYS A 215 -33.58 5.05 28.16
N ILE A 216 -32.46 4.74 28.80
CA ILE A 216 -31.53 5.76 29.32
C ILE A 216 -30.92 6.55 28.15
N ALA A 217 -30.51 5.88 27.07
CA ALA A 217 -29.97 6.55 25.90
C ALA A 217 -30.97 7.51 25.25
N ASN A 218 -32.25 7.15 25.20
CA ASN A 218 -33.30 8.06 24.73
C ASN A 218 -33.51 9.23 25.69
N LYS A 219 -33.51 8.98 27.02
CA LYS A 219 -33.64 10.03 28.05
C LYS A 219 -32.51 11.07 27.95
N LEU A 220 -31.29 10.61 27.72
CA LEU A 220 -30.10 11.46 27.58
C LEU A 220 -30.01 12.17 26.22
N GLY A 221 -30.87 11.83 25.25
CA GLY A 221 -30.81 12.41 23.89
C GLY A 221 -29.53 12.06 23.11
N ILE A 222 -28.83 10.98 23.48
CA ILE A 222 -27.52 10.64 22.90
C ILE A 222 -27.61 9.88 21.58
N LYS A 223 -28.82 9.57 21.09
CA LYS A 223 -29.02 8.93 19.78
C LYS A 223 -29.11 9.97 18.69
N ALA A 224 -28.35 9.78 17.62
CA ALA A 224 -28.43 10.63 16.43
C ALA A 224 -29.75 10.40 15.68
N GLU A 225 -30.14 11.36 14.85
CA GLU A 225 -31.21 11.17 13.88
C GLU A 225 -30.90 9.99 12.95
N GLN A 226 -31.95 9.29 12.53
CA GLN A 226 -31.84 8.10 11.70
C GLN A 226 -32.07 8.45 10.22
N PRO A 227 -31.19 8.07 9.28
CA PRO A 227 -29.91 7.38 9.47
C PRO A 227 -28.78 8.36 9.86
N GLY A 228 -27.88 7.95 10.75
CA GLY A 228 -26.82 8.83 11.22
C GLY A 228 -25.92 8.22 12.30
N GLN A 229 -24.90 9.00 12.67
CA GLN A 229 -23.96 8.69 13.74
C GLN A 229 -23.57 9.95 14.49
N ASN A 230 -23.15 9.80 15.75
CA ASN A 230 -22.57 10.87 16.55
C ASN A 230 -21.44 10.29 17.43
N GLU A 231 -20.95 11.06 18.41
CA GLU A 231 -19.87 10.59 19.28
C GLU A 231 -20.28 9.45 20.25
N TYR A 232 -21.57 9.19 20.42
CA TYR A 232 -22.10 8.18 21.35
C TYR A 232 -22.46 6.85 20.66
N GLY A 233 -22.63 6.84 19.35
CA GLY A 233 -22.99 5.64 18.59
C GLY A 233 -23.41 5.90 17.16
N ARG A 234 -23.93 4.87 16.49
CA ARG A 234 -24.48 4.96 15.14
C ARG A 234 -25.64 4.00 14.89
N TRP A 235 -26.43 4.29 13.86
CA TRP A 235 -27.42 3.35 13.33
C TRP A 235 -26.74 2.29 12.44
N THR A 236 -27.14 1.03 12.63
CA THR A 236 -26.71 -0.13 11.83
C THR A 236 -27.95 -0.89 11.36
N ASN A 237 -27.87 -1.58 10.22
CA ASN A 237 -28.94 -2.47 9.79
C ASN A 237 -28.62 -3.90 10.24
N SER A 238 -29.50 -4.47 11.05
CA SER A 238 -29.38 -5.87 11.48
C SER A 238 -30.39 -6.73 10.71
N LYS A 239 -29.96 -7.89 10.20
CA LYS A 239 -30.85 -8.91 9.63
C LYS A 239 -31.41 -9.81 10.73
N SER A 240 -32.71 -10.11 10.66
CA SER A 240 -33.32 -11.15 11.49
C SER A 240 -32.85 -12.53 11.04
N ARG A 241 -32.65 -13.47 11.99
CA ARG A 241 -32.33 -14.87 11.69
C ARG A 241 -33.38 -15.60 10.83
N TYR A 242 -34.60 -15.06 10.74
CA TYR A 242 -35.76 -15.72 10.12
C TYR A 242 -36.50 -14.85 9.09
N SER A 243 -35.94 -13.71 8.69
CA SER A 243 -36.60 -12.78 7.76
C SER A 243 -35.58 -11.84 7.11
N ASP A 244 -35.73 -11.61 5.81
CA ASP A 244 -34.88 -10.69 5.02
C ASP A 244 -35.09 -9.21 5.35
N LYS A 245 -36.08 -8.87 6.19
CA LYS A 245 -36.28 -7.51 6.70
C LYS A 245 -35.07 -7.05 7.52
N GLU A 246 -34.42 -6.00 7.06
CA GLU A 246 -33.40 -5.26 7.79
C GLU A 246 -34.07 -4.27 8.75
N VAL A 247 -33.78 -4.41 10.05
CA VAL A 247 -34.29 -3.48 11.07
C VAL A 247 -33.14 -2.61 11.56
N PRO A 248 -33.29 -1.27 11.50
CA PRO A 248 -32.33 -0.33 12.05
C PRO A 248 -32.13 -0.53 13.56
N GLN A 249 -30.89 -0.69 13.98
CA GLN A 249 -30.47 -0.87 15.36
C GLN A 249 -29.36 0.11 15.72
N TRP A 250 -29.54 0.81 16.84
CA TRP A 250 -28.51 1.69 17.40
C TRP A 250 -27.44 0.87 18.12
N VAL A 251 -26.18 1.08 17.76
CA VAL A 251 -25.02 0.54 18.47
C VAL A 251 -24.28 1.66 19.19
N TYR A 252 -23.76 1.36 20.37
CA TYR A 252 -23.10 2.32 21.25
C TYR A 252 -21.59 2.27 21.05
N PHE A 253 -20.97 3.44 21.02
CA PHE A 253 -19.52 3.58 21.20
C PHE A 253 -19.17 3.66 22.68
N ASP A 254 -17.88 3.58 23.03
CA ASP A 254 -17.44 3.62 24.42
C ASP A 254 -17.92 4.89 25.15
N LYS A 255 -17.94 6.06 24.48
CA LYS A 255 -18.51 7.30 25.06
C LYS A 255 -19.99 7.16 25.40
N GLY A 256 -20.78 6.51 24.53
CA GLY A 256 -22.19 6.23 24.78
C GLY A 256 -22.39 5.32 25.99
N VAL A 257 -21.56 4.28 26.13
CA VAL A 257 -21.60 3.39 27.31
C VAL A 257 -21.23 4.15 28.59
N GLN A 258 -20.23 5.03 28.56
CA GLN A 258 -19.84 5.83 29.73
C GLN A 258 -20.91 6.84 30.13
N ALA A 259 -21.56 7.50 29.18
CA ALA A 259 -22.67 8.42 29.46
C ALA A 259 -23.81 7.71 30.20
N ILE A 260 -24.16 6.51 29.77
CA ILE A 260 -25.17 5.68 30.43
C ILE A 260 -24.70 5.23 31.83
N LYS A 261 -23.41 4.94 32.00
CA LYS A 261 -22.82 4.60 33.30
C LYS A 261 -22.92 5.75 34.30
N ALA A 262 -22.71 6.97 33.85
CA ALA A 262 -22.80 8.17 34.70
C ALA A 262 -24.24 8.35 35.21
N GLU A 263 -25.23 8.31 34.31
CA GLU A 263 -26.66 8.41 34.67
C GLU A 263 -27.09 7.31 35.66
N LEU A 264 -26.58 6.09 35.50
CA LEU A 264 -26.88 4.98 36.42
C LEU A 264 -26.35 5.23 37.83
N LYS A 265 -25.23 5.94 37.98
CA LYS A 265 -24.66 6.30 39.28
C LYS A 265 -25.41 7.46 39.95
N GLU A 266 -25.93 8.41 39.18
CA GLU A 266 -26.73 9.52 39.71
C GLU A 266 -28.14 9.08 40.12
N ALA A 267 -28.65 7.99 39.56
CA ALA A 267 -29.94 7.40 39.91
C ALA A 267 -29.90 6.35 41.03
N SER A 268 -28.73 6.13 41.67
CA SER A 268 -28.51 5.19 42.79
C SER A 268 -28.31 5.94 44.10
#